data_AF-A0A0L0BZ23-F1
#
_entry.id   AF-A0A0L0BZ23-F1
#
_cell.length_a   1.000
_cell.length_b   1.000
_cell.length_c   1.000
_cell.angle_alpha   90.00
_cell.angle_beta   90.00
_cell.angle_gamma   90.00
#
_symmetry.space_group_name_H-M   'P 1'
#
loop_
_entity.id
_entity.type
_entity.pdbx_description
1 polymer ?
#
loop_
_entity_poly.entity_id
_entity_poly.type
_entity_poly.pdbx_seq_one_letter_code
_entity_poly.pdbx_strand_id
1 'polypeptide(L)'
;MDVPMEDSDINSFTPPSPEVGHNNLDQWIETLKQCNPLSEKEVQQLCSMAKDVLQFEQNVQPVQAPVTVCGDVHGQFHDLIELFNIG
;
A
#
# COMPACT_ATOMS: atom_id res chain seq x y z
N MET A 1 9.45 -29.86 -36.54
CA MET A 1 8.28 -29.31 -35.83
C MET A 1 8.86 -28.42 -34.75
N ASP A 2 9.18 -27.20 -35.15
CA ASP A 2 9.74 -26.21 -34.25
C ASP A 2 8.58 -25.31 -33.86
N VAL A 3 8.09 -25.50 -32.63
CA VAL A 3 7.13 -24.58 -32.01
C VAL A 3 7.97 -23.61 -31.19
N PRO A 4 8.06 -22.33 -31.56
CA PRO A 4 8.60 -21.33 -30.67
C PRO A 4 7.52 -21.03 -29.62
N MET A 5 7.79 -21.34 -28.35
CA MET A 5 7.02 -20.80 -27.23
C MET A 5 7.54 -19.39 -26.99
N GLU A 6 6.73 -18.39 -27.34
CA GLU A 6 6.98 -16.99 -27.02
C GLU A 6 6.88 -16.79 -25.50
N ASP A 7 7.98 -16.34 -24.90
CA ASP A 7 8.03 -15.74 -23.57
C ASP A 7 7.27 -14.40 -23.59
N SER A 8 6.06 -14.34 -23.01
CA SER A 8 5.51 -13.10 -22.47
C SER A 8 4.15 -13.32 -21.81
N ASP A 9 4.14 -13.64 -20.51
CA ASP A 9 3.01 -13.32 -19.63
C ASP A 9 3.54 -13.03 -18.21
N ILE A 10 4.46 -12.07 -18.13
CA ILE A 10 4.79 -11.38 -16.88
C ILE A 10 4.25 -9.95 -17.05
N ASN A 11 3.25 -9.59 -16.24
CA ASN A 11 2.69 -8.26 -16.03
C ASN A 11 1.49 -7.80 -16.86
N SER A 12 0.38 -8.55 -16.81
CA SER A 12 -0.96 -7.93 -16.84
C SER A 12 -1.65 -8.06 -15.49
N PHE A 13 -0.99 -7.62 -14.41
CA PHE A 13 -1.67 -7.24 -13.18
C PHE A 13 -1.99 -5.75 -13.29
N THR A 14 -3.10 -5.42 -13.94
CA THR A 14 -3.77 -4.15 -13.69
C THR A 14 -4.41 -4.25 -12.32
N PRO A 15 -3.91 -3.53 -11.29
CA PRO A 15 -4.58 -3.50 -10.00
C PRO A 15 -5.98 -2.90 -10.19
N PRO A 16 -6.99 -3.40 -9.46
CA PRO A 16 -8.32 -2.80 -9.48
C PRO A 16 -8.17 -1.37 -8.99
N SER A 17 -8.43 -0.40 -9.88
CA SER A 17 -8.43 1.02 -9.55
C SER A 17 -9.27 1.26 -8.29
N PRO A 18 -8.68 1.63 -7.15
CA PRO A 18 -9.45 2.05 -6.01
C PRO A 18 -9.84 3.50 -6.33
N GLU A 19 -11.03 3.70 -6.86
CA GLU A 19 -11.66 5.04 -6.95
C GLU A 19 -12.12 5.50 -5.55
N VAL A 20 -11.35 5.14 -4.51
CA VAL A 20 -11.52 5.70 -3.19
C VAL A 20 -10.98 7.11 -3.30
N GLY A 21 -11.88 8.09 -3.18
CA GLY A 21 -11.55 9.49 -3.31
C GLY A 21 -10.28 9.78 -2.52
N HIS A 22 -9.19 10.07 -3.25
CA HIS A 22 -7.86 10.37 -2.69
C HIS A 22 -7.98 11.36 -1.51
N ASN A 23 -8.92 12.31 -1.64
CA ASN A 23 -9.30 13.29 -0.62
C ASN A 23 -9.59 12.70 0.78
N ASN A 24 -10.23 11.53 0.90
CA ASN A 24 -10.56 10.96 2.22
C ASN A 24 -9.34 10.30 2.87
N LEU A 25 -8.49 9.64 2.07
CA LEU A 25 -7.26 9.02 2.57
C LEU A 25 -6.25 10.10 2.99
N ASP A 26 -6.11 11.17 2.20
CA ASP A 26 -5.25 12.30 2.52
C ASP A 26 -5.68 12.99 3.82
N GLN A 27 -7.00 13.17 4.03
CA GLN A 27 -7.55 13.70 5.27
C GLN A 27 -7.28 12.79 6.47
N TRP A 28 -7.40 11.48 6.30
CA TRP A 28 -7.09 10.52 7.36
C TRP A 28 -5.60 10.51 7.70
N ILE A 29 -4.73 10.59 6.70
CA ILE A 29 -3.28 10.71 6.88
C ILE A 29 -2.94 12.01 7.62
N GLU A 30 -3.55 13.14 7.26
CA GLU A 30 -3.33 14.42 7.94
C GLU A 30 -3.83 14.39 9.39
N THR A 31 -4.99 13.80 9.64
CA THR A 31 -5.55 13.60 11.00
C THR A 31 -4.62 12.74 11.84
N LEU A 32 -4.13 11.63 11.28
CA LEU A 32 -3.18 10.75 11.93
C LEU A 32 -1.85 11.48 12.18
N LYS A 33 -1.33 12.27 11.23
CA LYS A 33 -0.11 13.09 11.40
C LYS A 33 -0.20 14.06 12.57
N GLN A 34 -1.40 14.53 12.91
CA GLN A 34 -1.66 15.39 14.07
C GLN A 34 -1.83 14.60 15.39
N CYS A 35 -1.57 13.28 15.38
CA CYS A 35 -1.79 12.35 16.51
C CYS A 35 -3.27 12.24 16.95
N ASN A 36 -4.22 12.50 16.04
CA ASN A 36 -5.64 12.30 16.31
C ASN A 36 -6.10 10.92 15.83
N PRO A 37 -6.80 10.14 16.68
CA PRO A 37 -7.32 8.84 16.28
C PRO A 37 -8.51 8.98 15.33
N LEU A 38 -8.56 8.12 14.32
CA LEU A 38 -9.70 7.96 13.42
C LEU A 38 -10.88 7.30 14.12
N SER A 39 -12.09 7.55 13.64
CA SER A 39 -13.27 6.87 14.17
C SER A 39 -13.27 5.38 13.79
N GLU A 40 -13.94 4.56 14.60
CA GLU A 40 -14.00 3.10 14.39
C GLU A 40 -14.50 2.72 12.98
N LYS A 41 -15.47 3.47 12.44
CA LYS A 41 -16.01 3.25 11.10
C LYS A 41 -14.96 3.51 10.01
N GLU A 42 -14.16 4.56 10.16
CA GLU A 42 -13.11 4.92 9.22
C GLU A 42 -11.97 3.90 9.25
N VAL A 43 -11.56 3.47 10.46
CA VAL A 43 -10.58 2.40 10.63
C VAL A 43 -11.07 1.09 10.02
N GLN A 44 -12.33 0.72 10.25
CA GLN A 44 -12.92 -0.49 9.66
C GLN A 44 -12.94 -0.43 8.13
N GLN A 45 -13.29 0.73 7.57
CA GLN A 45 -13.28 0.94 6.12
C GLN A 45 -11.84 0.85 5.56
N LEU A 46 -10.87 1.52 6.19
CA LEU A 46 -9.47 1.47 5.81
C LEU A 46 -8.92 0.02 5.84
N CYS A 47 -9.18 -0.73 6.91
CA CYS A 47 -8.74 -2.12 7.01
C CYS A 47 -9.43 -3.02 5.97
N SER A 48 -10.71 -2.79 5.64
CA SER A 48 -11.39 -3.54 4.59
C SER A 48 -10.75 -3.29 3.24
N MET A 49 -10.47 -2.03 2.90
CA MET A 49 -9.80 -1.67 1.65
C MET A 49 -8.38 -2.25 1.59
N ALA A 50 -7.61 -2.14 2.67
CA ALA A 50 -6.25 -2.69 2.73
C ALA A 50 -6.28 -4.21 2.56
N LYS A 51 -7.23 -4.90 3.21
CA LYS A 51 -7.43 -6.33 3.04
C LYS A 51 -7.76 -6.69 1.59
N ASP A 52 -8.58 -5.88 0.92
CA ASP A 52 -8.93 -6.12 -0.47
C ASP A 52 -7.76 -5.98 -1.43
N VAL A 53 -6.77 -5.11 -1.12
CA VAL A 53 -5.54 -5.01 -1.91
C VAL A 53 -4.60 -6.16 -1.56
N LEU A 54 -4.31 -6.36 -0.28
CA LEU A 54 -3.35 -7.36 0.21
C LEU A 54 -3.75 -8.80 -0.12
N GLN A 55 -5.05 -9.11 -0.23
CA GLN A 55 -5.51 -10.46 -0.58
C GLN A 55 -5.16 -10.88 -2.02
N PHE A 56 -4.93 -9.91 -2.91
CA PHE A 56 -4.58 -10.18 -4.31
C PHE A 56 -3.07 -10.04 -4.57
N GLU A 57 -2.28 -9.65 -3.57
CA GLU A 57 -0.82 -9.56 -3.69
C GLU A 57 -0.16 -10.95 -3.63
N GLN A 58 0.95 -11.10 -4.35
CA GLN A 58 1.73 -12.33 -4.34
C GLN A 58 2.60 -12.40 -3.09
N ASN A 59 2.85 -13.62 -2.58
CA ASN A 59 3.75 -13.84 -1.43
C ASN A 59 5.17 -13.28 -1.65
N VAL A 60 5.59 -13.10 -2.90
CA VAL A 60 6.87 -12.50 -3.28
C VAL A 60 6.59 -11.42 -4.31
N GLN A 61 6.67 -10.15 -3.88
CA GLN A 61 6.47 -9.02 -4.76
C GLN A 61 7.80 -8.55 -5.35
N PRO A 62 7.96 -8.52 -6.68
CA PRO A 62 9.16 -7.95 -7.29
C PRO A 62 9.15 -6.42 -7.12
N VAL A 63 10.18 -5.88 -6.47
CA VAL A 63 10.37 -4.43 -6.28
C VAL A 63 11.45 -3.90 -7.23
N GLN A 64 11.20 -2.76 -7.88
CA GLN A 64 12.16 -2.08 -8.76
C GLN A 64 12.78 -0.88 -8.05
N ALA A 65 14.10 -0.74 -8.09
CA ALA A 65 14.80 0.38 -7.46
C ALA A 65 14.50 1.72 -8.15
N PRO A 66 14.53 2.86 -7.42
CA PRO A 66 14.87 3.03 -6.01
C PRO A 66 13.67 2.77 -5.07
N VAL A 67 13.90 2.02 -3.98
CA VAL A 67 12.89 1.76 -2.94
C VAL A 67 13.44 2.04 -1.56
N THR A 68 12.57 2.51 -0.66
CA THR A 68 12.87 2.69 0.76
C THR A 68 12.34 1.49 1.52
N VAL A 69 13.25 0.64 2.02
CA VAL A 69 12.90 -0.53 2.82
C VAL A 69 12.92 -0.14 4.29
N CYS A 70 11.78 -0.29 4.97
CA CYS A 70 11.61 0.04 6.38
C CYS A 70 11.46 -1.25 7.17
N GLY A 71 12.16 -1.35 8.32
CA GLY A 71 12.01 -2.47 9.25
C GLY A 71 10.80 -2.31 10.16
N ASP A 72 10.82 -3.00 11.30
CA ASP A 72 9.72 -2.96 12.27
C ASP A 72 9.52 -1.57 12.87
N VAL A 73 8.29 -1.07 12.82
CA VAL A 73 7.89 0.23 13.38
C VAL A 73 7.54 0.12 14.87
N HIS A 74 7.18 -1.08 15.35
CA HIS A 74 6.89 -1.41 16.76
C HIS A 74 6.08 -0.36 17.55
N GLY A 75 5.04 0.24 16.94
CA GLY A 75 4.16 1.22 17.58
C GLY A 75 4.75 2.62 17.74
N GLN A 76 5.92 2.89 17.16
CA GLN A 76 6.53 4.21 17.13
C GLN A 76 5.97 5.03 15.96
N PHE A 77 4.76 5.53 16.16
CA PHE A 77 4.06 6.32 15.15
C PHE A 77 4.81 7.61 14.77
N HIS A 78 5.58 8.20 15.70
CA HIS A 78 6.43 9.35 15.42
C HIS A 78 7.58 9.02 14.45
N ASP A 79 8.23 7.86 14.62
CA ASP A 79 9.30 7.42 13.71
C ASP A 79 8.74 7.09 12.32
N LEU A 80 7.50 6.58 12.25
CA LEU A 80 6.80 6.38 10.99
C LEU A 80 6.58 7.71 10.24
N ILE A 81 6.09 8.74 10.93
CA ILE A 81 5.88 10.08 10.32
C ILE A 81 7.21 10.65 9.83
N GLU A 82 8.26 10.55 10.65
CA GLU A 82 9.58 11.06 10.30
C GLU A 82 10.17 10.32 9.10
N LEU A 83 9.98 8.99 9.04
CA LEU A 83 10.37 8.18 7.90
C LEU A 83 9.66 8.63 6.61
N PHE A 84 8.35 8.87 6.67
CA PHE A 84 7.57 9.40 5.54
C PHE A 84 7.95 10.84 5.13
N ASN A 85 8.64 11.60 6.00
CA ASN A 85 9.09 12.96 5.70
C ASN A 85 10.51 13.01 5.14
N ILE A 86 11.34 11.99 5.44
CA ILE A 86 12.74 11.90 4.99
C ILE A 86 12.87 11.13 3.67
N GLY A 87 12.06 10.09 3.45
CA GLY A 87 12.06 9.25 2.24
C GLY A 87 11.10 9.75 1.18
#